data_AF-A0AAU5PIS5-F1
#
_entry.id   AF-A0AAU5PIS5-F1
#
_cell.length_a   1.000
_cell.length_b   1.000
_cell.length_c   1.000
_cell.angle_alpha   90.00
_cell.angle_beta   90.00
_cell.angle_gamma   90.00
#
_symmetry.space_group_name_H-M   'P 1'
#
loop_
_entity.id
_entity.type
_entity.pdbx_description
1 polymer ?
#
loop_
_entity_poly.entity_id
_entity_poly.type
_entity_poly.pdbx_seq_one_letter_code
_entity_poly.pdbx_strand_id
1 'polypeptide(L)'
;MTERGGTALANGKPYAQQRLPMQELGVLLEDKAVLVVGGVAHRATDGRFTAKRVSATFEKLGAPHPATPKLRRPAIHRRAAILGTHHKGVPVHSRSSKIRAMFAVAVAILALTFSAGVASAGAEGATSPYASQARQAGLTASQTSALQHEVDRYLAQMGGKQVAANVIDLGGKNLMFVALPGEAHPRDMTKGALADPCGSPVAYGYFCAYSGTNWHGTSIPMYGCGRYRIPWTADGSWVDNQTTGTVANFLDDSGVSRWNDGGAFNMDDDAPWYWVHWVQNC
;
A
#
# COMPACT_ATOMS: atom_id res chain seq x y z
N MET A 1 14.96 -0.76 -47.79
CA MET A 1 14.95 0.69 -47.49
C MET A 1 13.59 1.26 -47.85
N THR A 2 12.66 1.39 -46.90
CA THR A 2 11.76 2.55 -46.73
C THR A 2 11.10 2.38 -45.37
N GLU A 3 11.46 3.25 -44.44
CA GLU A 3 10.87 3.38 -43.11
C GLU A 3 9.45 3.97 -43.21
N ARG A 4 8.56 3.55 -42.31
CA ARG A 4 7.39 4.35 -41.90
C ARG A 4 7.45 4.55 -40.40
N GLY A 5 7.72 5.78 -40.01
CA GLY A 5 7.65 6.25 -38.63
C GLY A 5 6.20 6.36 -38.15
N GLY A 6 5.99 5.95 -36.91
CA GLY A 6 4.79 6.24 -36.13
C GLY A 6 5.20 7.03 -34.90
N THR A 7 4.84 8.30 -34.88
CA THR A 7 4.98 9.22 -33.74
C THR A 7 3.91 8.92 -32.70
N ALA A 8 4.32 8.47 -31.51
CA ALA A 8 3.46 8.41 -30.33
C ALA A 8 3.69 9.69 -29.49
N LEU A 9 2.64 10.46 -29.29
CA LEU A 9 2.60 11.65 -28.44
C LEU A 9 2.52 11.21 -26.97
N ALA A 10 3.64 11.28 -26.24
CA ALA A 10 3.67 11.18 -24.79
C ALA A 10 3.55 12.60 -24.19
N ASN A 11 2.36 12.95 -23.72
CA ASN A 11 2.16 14.11 -22.85
C ASN A 11 2.48 13.72 -21.39
N GLY A 12 3.76 13.48 -21.10
CA GLY A 12 4.28 13.40 -19.73
C GLY A 12 4.66 14.79 -19.24
N LYS A 13 4.04 15.25 -18.15
CA LYS A 13 4.54 16.44 -17.45
C LYS A 13 5.94 16.11 -16.89
N PRO A 14 6.94 16.98 -17.03
CA PRO A 14 8.22 16.81 -16.35
C PRO A 14 7.99 17.03 -14.85
N TYR A 15 8.16 15.99 -14.04
CA TYR A 15 8.15 16.12 -12.58
C TYR A 15 9.51 16.64 -12.12
N ALA A 16 9.48 17.77 -11.42
CA ALA A 16 10.65 18.45 -10.89
C ALA A 16 11.22 17.64 -9.72
N GLN A 17 12.50 17.29 -9.81
CA GLN A 17 13.24 16.74 -8.67
C GLN A 17 13.23 17.74 -7.51
N GLN A 18 12.50 17.42 -6.44
CA GLN A 18 12.55 18.18 -5.20
C GLN A 18 13.79 17.77 -4.41
N ARG A 19 14.65 18.74 -4.11
CA ARG A 19 15.75 18.58 -3.15
C ARG A 19 15.16 18.28 -1.77
N LEU A 20 15.63 17.20 -1.16
CA LEU A 20 15.37 16.86 0.24
C LEU A 20 15.78 18.02 1.17
N PRO A 21 15.07 18.25 2.29
CA PRO A 21 15.55 19.12 3.35
C PRO A 21 16.79 18.49 3.99
N MET A 22 17.88 19.26 4.11
CA MET A 22 19.07 18.87 4.87
C MET A 22 18.66 18.54 6.31
N GLN A 23 18.82 17.28 6.70
CA GLN A 23 18.78 16.89 8.10
C GLN A 23 20.00 17.49 8.81
N GLU A 24 19.76 18.12 9.96
CA GLU A 24 20.79 18.68 10.82
C GLU A 24 21.86 17.63 11.16
N LEU A 25 23.10 17.91 10.77
CA LEU A 25 24.29 17.24 11.28
C LEU A 25 24.42 17.53 12.77
N GLY A 26 24.00 16.59 13.61
CA GLY A 26 24.40 16.53 15.01
C GLY A 26 25.88 16.20 15.10
N VAL A 27 26.70 17.24 15.32
CA VAL A 27 28.12 17.08 15.63
C VAL A 27 28.25 16.58 17.08
N LEU A 28 28.70 15.34 17.24
CA LEU A 28 29.21 14.83 18.52
C LEU A 28 30.52 15.55 18.83
N LEU A 29 30.47 16.51 19.75
CA LEU A 29 31.64 16.97 20.49
C LEU A 29 31.78 16.11 21.74
N GLU A 30 32.96 15.54 21.90
CA GLU A 30 33.31 14.68 23.03
C GLU A 30 33.03 15.37 24.38
N ASP A 31 32.55 14.55 25.32
CA ASP A 31 32.41 14.76 26.77
C ASP A 31 31.20 15.44 27.42
N LYS A 32 30.21 16.05 26.74
CA LYS A 32 28.98 16.51 27.44
C LYS A 32 27.69 16.40 26.62
N ALA A 33 26.81 15.47 26.98
CA ALA A 33 25.47 15.37 26.43
C ALA A 33 24.61 16.58 26.84
N VAL A 34 24.11 17.33 25.84
CA VAL A 34 23.10 18.38 26.04
C VAL A 34 21.87 17.97 25.22
N LEU A 35 20.76 17.70 25.92
CA LEU A 35 19.47 17.44 25.28
C LEU A 35 18.73 18.79 25.13
N VAL A 36 18.34 19.12 23.91
CA VAL A 36 17.50 20.28 23.61
C VAL A 36 16.13 19.77 23.17
N VAL A 37 15.10 20.02 23.96
CA VAL A 37 13.70 19.72 23.60
C VAL A 37 12.94 21.05 23.61
N GLY A 38 12.33 21.42 22.49
CA GLY A 38 11.47 22.62 22.40
C GLY A 38 12.17 23.96 22.63
N GLY A 39 13.46 24.08 22.30
CA GLY A 39 14.23 25.32 22.46
C GLY A 39 14.71 25.60 23.90
N VAL A 40 14.59 24.63 24.81
CA VAL A 40 15.12 24.73 26.18
C VAL A 40 16.31 23.78 26.33
N ALA A 41 17.47 24.34 26.67
CA ALA A 41 18.67 23.55 26.95
C ALA A 41 18.67 23.08 28.41
N HIS A 42 18.77 21.77 28.62
CA HIS A 42 18.92 21.18 29.96
C HIS A 42 20.37 20.73 30.17
N ARG A 43 21.02 21.26 31.22
CA ARG A 43 22.36 20.83 31.66
C ARG A 43 22.21 20.00 32.93
N ALA A 44 22.64 18.74 32.88
CA ALA A 44 22.70 17.88 34.05
C ALA A 44 24.03 18.09 34.80
N THR A 45 23.96 18.61 36.01
CA THR A 45 25.03 18.55 37.01
C THR A 45 24.38 18.14 38.33
N ASP A 46 24.82 17.02 38.89
CA ASP A 46 24.46 16.51 40.22
C ASP A 46 22.96 16.30 40.52
N GLY A 47 22.24 15.64 39.61
CA GLY A 47 20.94 15.01 39.93
C GLY A 47 19.79 15.95 40.29
N ARG A 48 19.89 17.26 40.03
CA ARG A 48 18.78 18.21 40.20
C ARG A 48 18.57 19.04 38.93
N PHE A 49 17.35 18.96 38.37
CA PHE A 49 16.93 19.83 37.28
C PHE A 49 16.49 21.19 37.84
N THR A 50 17.16 22.27 37.42
CA THR A 50 16.68 23.64 37.60
C THR A 50 16.36 24.23 36.23
N ALA A 51 15.10 24.62 36.03
CA ALA A 51 14.65 25.24 34.79
C ALA A 51 14.91 26.75 34.86
N LYS A 52 15.79 27.27 33.99
CA LYS A 52 16.00 28.72 33.82
C LYS A 52 15.32 29.13 32.52
N ARG A 53 14.26 29.95 32.62
CA ARG A 53 13.52 30.45 31.47
C ARG A 53 14.39 31.50 30.75
N VAL A 54 14.85 31.18 29.55
CA VAL A 54 15.54 32.13 28.67
C VAL A 54 14.48 32.78 27.79
N SER A 55 14.15 34.04 28.05
CA SER A 55 13.32 34.85 27.14
C SER A 55 14.24 35.43 26.08
N ALA A 56 14.16 34.91 24.84
CA ALA A 56 14.72 35.56 23.68
C ALA A 56 13.61 36.34 22.96
N THR A 57 13.80 37.66 22.85
CA THR A 57 12.96 38.55 22.05
C THR A 57 13.30 38.32 20.58
N PHE A 58 12.36 37.77 19.81
CA PHE A 58 12.54 37.56 18.37
C PHE A 58 12.18 38.85 17.61
N GLU A 59 13.20 39.50 17.06
CA GLU A 59 13.09 40.68 16.22
C GLU A 59 12.61 40.31 14.81
N LYS A 60 11.76 41.16 14.25
CA LYS A 60 10.88 40.91 13.11
C LYS A 60 11.65 41.08 11.79
N LEU A 61 12.12 39.99 11.18
CA LEU A 61 12.62 40.01 9.80
C LEU A 61 11.47 39.76 8.82
N GLY A 62 11.09 40.82 8.10
CA GLY A 62 10.08 40.77 7.04
C GLY A 62 10.60 40.06 5.80
N ALA A 63 9.91 39.00 5.38
CA ALA A 63 10.09 38.37 4.08
C ALA A 63 8.99 38.86 3.11
N PRO A 64 9.31 39.11 1.83
CA PRO A 64 8.34 39.57 0.83
C PRO A 64 7.40 38.43 0.38
N HIS A 65 6.12 38.77 0.25
CA HIS A 65 5.07 37.92 -0.31
C HIS A 65 5.37 37.54 -1.78
N PRO A 66 5.38 36.26 -2.15
CA PRO A 66 5.33 35.87 -3.56
C PRO A 66 3.90 36.05 -4.11
N ALA A 67 3.82 36.74 -5.25
CA ALA A 67 2.58 36.98 -5.98
C ALA A 67 1.95 35.67 -6.46
N THR A 68 0.64 35.54 -6.24
CA THR A 68 -0.20 34.44 -6.74
C THR A 68 -0.42 34.55 -8.26
N PRO A 69 -0.12 33.51 -9.06
CA PRO A 69 -0.50 33.50 -10.47
C PRO A 69 -1.99 33.14 -10.61
N LYS A 70 -2.75 34.04 -11.24
CA LYS A 70 -4.15 33.81 -11.64
C LYS A 70 -4.19 32.71 -12.72
N LEU A 71 -4.67 31.52 -12.36
CA LEU A 71 -5.04 30.47 -13.30
C LEU A 71 -6.24 30.92 -14.15
N ARG A 72 -6.00 31.19 -15.44
CA ARG A 72 -7.04 31.30 -16.46
C ARG A 72 -7.61 29.91 -16.75
N ARG A 73 -8.93 29.75 -16.56
CA ARG A 73 -9.68 28.56 -16.98
C ARG A 73 -9.73 28.49 -18.51
N PRO A 74 -9.33 27.38 -19.16
CA PRO A 74 -9.66 27.16 -20.56
C PRO A 74 -11.10 26.63 -20.69
N ALA A 75 -11.77 27.11 -21.74
CA ALA A 75 -13.14 26.83 -22.09
C ALA A 75 -13.36 25.36 -22.47
N ILE A 76 -14.40 24.76 -21.92
CA ILE A 76 -14.88 23.42 -22.28
C ILE A 76 -15.66 23.55 -23.59
N HIS A 77 -15.04 23.16 -24.71
CA HIS A 77 -15.77 22.90 -25.94
C HIS A 77 -16.48 21.54 -25.84
N ARG A 78 -17.79 21.58 -25.53
CA ARG A 78 -18.68 20.44 -25.77
C ARG A 78 -18.86 20.25 -27.26
N ARG A 79 -18.20 19.25 -27.85
CA ARG A 79 -18.62 18.68 -29.13
C ARG A 79 -19.52 17.48 -28.83
N ALA A 80 -20.82 17.68 -29.05
CA ALA A 80 -21.77 16.60 -29.23
C ALA A 80 -21.50 15.96 -30.59
N ALA A 81 -21.27 14.64 -30.60
CA ALA A 81 -21.37 13.82 -31.80
C ALA A 81 -22.49 12.80 -31.57
N ILE A 82 -23.56 13.01 -32.32
CA ILE A 82 -24.66 12.08 -32.60
C ILE A 82 -24.21 11.18 -33.76
N LEU A 83 -24.88 10.03 -33.93
CA LEU A 83 -24.70 8.94 -34.90
C LEU A 83 -23.85 7.77 -34.35
N GLY A 84 -24.29 6.51 -34.40
CA GLY A 84 -25.44 5.95 -35.12
C GLY A 84 -25.69 4.50 -34.72
N THR A 85 -26.89 4.08 -35.10
CA THR A 85 -27.56 2.79 -34.95
C THR A 85 -26.85 1.60 -35.59
N HIS A 86 -27.31 0.41 -35.19
CA HIS A 86 -27.28 -0.90 -35.87
C HIS A 86 -26.14 -1.87 -35.57
N HIS A 87 -26.45 -2.90 -34.76
CA HIS A 87 -26.13 -4.31 -35.05
C HIS A 87 -27.20 -5.19 -34.36
N LYS A 88 -28.22 -5.64 -35.09
CA LYS A 88 -28.37 -7.01 -35.62
C LYS A 88 -28.09 -8.09 -34.56
N GLY A 89 -29.18 -8.69 -34.07
CA GLY A 89 -29.17 -9.75 -33.09
C GLY A 89 -28.44 -11.01 -33.56
N VAL A 90 -27.81 -11.67 -32.59
CA VAL A 90 -27.21 -12.99 -32.74
C VAL A 90 -28.16 -14.01 -32.10
N PRO A 91 -28.53 -15.11 -32.79
CA PRO A 91 -29.43 -16.10 -32.26
C PRO A 91 -28.78 -16.93 -31.13
N VAL A 92 -29.53 -17.06 -30.03
CA VAL A 92 -29.23 -17.98 -28.92
C VAL A 92 -29.38 -19.42 -29.41
N HIS A 93 -28.27 -20.15 -29.52
CA HIS A 93 -28.30 -21.60 -29.71
C HIS A 93 -28.50 -22.30 -28.37
N SER A 94 -29.77 -22.61 -28.08
CA SER A 94 -30.20 -23.57 -27.08
C SER A 94 -29.75 -24.98 -27.48
N ARG A 95 -28.66 -25.49 -26.87
CA ARG A 95 -28.32 -26.91 -26.94
C ARG A 95 -29.05 -27.65 -25.82
N SER A 96 -30.22 -28.14 -26.21
CA SER A 96 -30.87 -29.30 -25.62
C SER A 96 -29.90 -30.50 -25.65
N SER A 97 -29.49 -30.99 -24.48
CA SER A 97 -29.11 -32.39 -24.32
C SER A 97 -30.07 -33.03 -23.32
N LYS A 98 -31.04 -33.73 -23.91
CA LYS A 98 -31.95 -34.67 -23.27
C LYS A 98 -31.11 -35.84 -22.75
N ILE A 99 -31.05 -36.03 -21.45
CA ILE A 99 -30.80 -37.36 -20.87
C ILE A 99 -32.07 -37.71 -20.09
N ARG A 100 -32.81 -38.66 -20.68
CA ARG A 100 -34.01 -39.27 -20.14
C ARG A 100 -33.60 -40.43 -19.23
N ALA A 101 -34.23 -40.46 -18.05
CA ALA A 101 -34.78 -41.65 -17.39
C ALA A 101 -33.74 -42.66 -16.83
N MET A 102 -33.94 -43.41 -15.74
CA MET A 102 -35.03 -43.65 -14.79
C MET A 102 -34.33 -44.03 -13.46
N PHE A 103 -34.95 -43.77 -12.31
CA PHE A 103 -35.19 -44.78 -11.28
C PHE A 103 -36.13 -44.14 -10.24
N ALA A 104 -37.41 -44.47 -10.37
CA ALA A 104 -38.40 -44.27 -9.34
C ALA A 104 -38.41 -45.50 -8.44
N VAL A 105 -38.17 -45.32 -7.14
CA VAL A 105 -38.73 -46.19 -6.10
C VAL A 105 -39.27 -45.28 -5.02
N ALA A 106 -40.59 -45.29 -4.92
CA ALA A 106 -41.35 -44.65 -3.85
C ALA A 106 -41.39 -45.59 -2.64
N VAL A 107 -41.14 -45.06 -1.45
CA VAL A 107 -41.75 -45.56 -0.22
C VAL A 107 -42.15 -44.34 0.60
N ALA A 108 -43.45 -44.29 0.91
CA ALA A 108 -44.09 -43.24 1.66
C ALA A 108 -44.23 -43.62 3.14
N ILE A 109 -44.53 -42.59 3.93
CA ILE A 109 -45.30 -42.58 5.19
C ILE A 109 -44.49 -42.40 6.50
N LEU A 110 -44.98 -41.40 7.26
CA LEU A 110 -44.87 -41.14 8.72
C LEU A 110 -43.59 -40.51 9.27
N ALA A 111 -43.66 -39.22 9.62
CA ALA A 111 -44.00 -38.82 11.00
C ALA A 111 -43.93 -37.28 11.15
N LEU A 112 -45.00 -36.69 11.69
CA LEU A 112 -44.91 -35.44 12.43
C LEU A 112 -43.92 -35.64 13.58
N THR A 113 -42.92 -34.76 13.72
CA THR A 113 -42.48 -34.14 14.98
C THR A 113 -41.13 -33.42 14.78
N PHE A 114 -40.97 -32.38 15.58
CA PHE A 114 -39.78 -31.55 15.77
C PHE A 114 -39.55 -30.42 14.76
N SER A 115 -40.08 -29.26 15.15
CA SER A 115 -39.42 -27.96 15.08
C SER A 115 -38.00 -28.06 15.64
N ALA A 116 -37.07 -28.67 14.90
CA ALA A 116 -35.66 -28.44 15.13
C ALA A 116 -35.43 -27.01 14.65
N GLY A 117 -35.30 -26.08 15.61
CA GLY A 117 -34.75 -24.78 15.31
C GLY A 117 -33.50 -25.02 14.47
N VAL A 118 -33.49 -24.50 13.25
CA VAL A 118 -32.25 -24.22 12.53
C VAL A 118 -31.52 -23.23 13.42
N ALA A 119 -30.81 -23.75 14.42
CA ALA A 119 -29.64 -23.11 14.93
C ALA A 119 -28.79 -22.93 13.69
N SER A 120 -28.87 -21.73 13.11
CA SER A 120 -27.83 -21.22 12.27
C SER A 120 -26.60 -21.33 13.16
N ALA A 121 -25.88 -22.45 13.03
CA ALA A 121 -24.50 -22.55 13.45
C ALA A 121 -23.83 -21.46 12.62
N GLY A 122 -23.89 -20.23 13.13
CA GLY A 122 -23.16 -19.11 12.57
C GLY A 122 -21.76 -19.63 12.53
N ALA A 123 -21.26 -19.85 11.31
CA ALA A 123 -19.95 -20.44 11.08
C ALA A 123 -19.02 -19.77 12.07
N GLU A 124 -18.62 -20.53 13.08
CA GLU A 124 -17.88 -20.01 14.21
C GLU A 124 -16.56 -19.64 13.58
N GLY A 125 -16.44 -18.35 13.25
CA GLY A 125 -15.43 -17.84 12.34
C GLY A 125 -14.11 -18.32 12.89
N ALA A 126 -13.45 -19.21 12.14
CA ALA A 126 -12.28 -19.92 12.61
C ALA A 126 -11.34 -18.87 13.22
N THR A 127 -11.21 -18.90 14.54
CA THR A 127 -10.52 -17.85 15.26
C THR A 127 -9.08 -17.86 14.76
N SER A 128 -8.64 -16.75 14.17
CA SER A 128 -7.31 -16.64 13.59
C SER A 128 -6.25 -17.12 14.59
N PRO A 129 -5.31 -17.99 14.17
CA PRO A 129 -4.26 -18.47 15.07
C PRO A 129 -3.37 -17.34 15.59
N TYR A 130 -3.44 -16.15 14.98
CA TYR A 130 -2.66 -14.97 15.32
C TYR A 130 -3.38 -13.96 16.23
N ALA A 131 -4.62 -14.23 16.64
CA ALA A 131 -5.38 -13.32 17.52
C ALA A 131 -4.73 -13.11 18.90
N SER A 132 -3.96 -14.08 19.40
CA SER A 132 -3.17 -13.93 20.63
C SER A 132 -2.00 -12.96 20.43
N GLN A 133 -1.30 -13.05 19.31
CA GLN A 133 -0.21 -12.14 18.94
C GLN A 133 -0.71 -10.71 18.80
N ALA A 134 -1.87 -10.50 18.18
CA ALA A 134 -2.50 -9.18 18.07
C ALA A 134 -2.79 -8.55 19.44
N ARG A 135 -3.38 -9.32 20.36
CA ARG A 135 -3.67 -8.87 21.72
C ARG A 135 -2.40 -8.60 22.54
N GLN A 136 -1.35 -9.41 22.38
CA GLN A 136 -0.06 -9.17 23.04
C GLN A 136 0.61 -7.88 22.54
N ALA A 137 0.34 -7.48 21.31
CA ALA A 137 0.74 -6.19 20.77
C ALA A 137 -0.20 -5.03 21.17
N GLY A 138 -1.17 -5.27 22.07
CA GLY A 138 -2.05 -4.24 22.61
C GLY A 138 -3.27 -3.89 21.75
N LEU A 139 -3.59 -4.69 20.71
CA LEU A 139 -4.83 -4.47 19.95
C LEU A 139 -6.04 -4.89 20.79
N THR A 140 -7.11 -4.10 20.71
CA THR A 140 -8.42 -4.49 21.23
C THR A 140 -9.01 -5.65 20.42
N ALA A 141 -10.10 -6.24 20.91
CA ALA A 141 -10.82 -7.28 20.17
C ALA A 141 -11.34 -6.76 18.81
N SER A 142 -11.86 -5.53 18.76
CA SER A 142 -12.34 -4.93 17.50
C SER A 142 -11.21 -4.64 16.53
N GLN A 143 -10.07 -4.10 17.00
CA GLN A 143 -8.88 -3.90 16.15
C GLN A 143 -8.31 -5.22 15.64
N THR A 144 -8.31 -6.26 16.48
CA THR A 144 -7.85 -7.60 16.07
C THR A 144 -8.74 -8.18 14.97
N SER A 145 -10.07 -8.05 15.10
CA SER A 145 -11.01 -8.48 14.06
C SER A 145 -10.87 -7.67 12.78
N ALA A 146 -10.71 -6.34 12.88
CA ALA A 146 -10.48 -5.48 11.72
C ALA A 146 -9.17 -5.82 10.99
N LEU A 147 -8.08 -6.04 11.73
CA LEU A 147 -6.81 -6.50 11.17
C LEU A 147 -6.96 -7.85 10.47
N GLN A 148 -7.65 -8.81 11.09
CA GLN A 148 -7.84 -10.12 10.46
C GLN A 148 -8.67 -10.02 9.18
N HIS A 149 -9.74 -9.21 9.16
CA HIS A 149 -10.51 -8.98 7.94
C HIS A 149 -9.67 -8.37 6.82
N GLU A 150 -8.76 -7.47 7.15
CA GLU A 150 -7.85 -6.86 6.18
C GLU A 150 -6.85 -7.89 5.63
N VAL A 151 -6.28 -8.73 6.50
CA VAL A 151 -5.43 -9.85 6.09
C VAL A 151 -6.18 -10.84 5.20
N ASP A 152 -7.39 -11.24 5.58
CA ASP A 152 -8.22 -12.16 4.81
C ASP A 152 -8.56 -11.60 3.43
N ARG A 153 -8.80 -10.28 3.34
CA ARG A 153 -9.01 -9.59 2.06
C ARG A 153 -7.78 -9.70 1.16
N TYR A 154 -6.58 -9.44 1.69
CA TYR A 154 -5.36 -9.58 0.91
C TYR A 154 -5.08 -11.04 0.53
N LEU A 155 -5.32 -12.00 1.42
CA LEU A 155 -5.20 -13.43 1.11
C LEU A 155 -6.17 -13.85 0.00
N ALA A 156 -7.41 -13.36 0.01
CA ALA A 156 -8.37 -13.64 -1.05
C ALA A 156 -7.95 -13.01 -2.39
N GLN A 157 -7.37 -11.81 -2.36
CA GLN A 157 -6.96 -11.10 -3.58
C GLN A 157 -5.65 -11.62 -4.18
N MET A 158 -4.66 -11.91 -3.34
CA MET A 158 -3.27 -12.18 -3.71
C MET A 158 -2.87 -13.66 -3.54
N GLY A 159 -3.65 -14.44 -2.79
CA GLY A 159 -3.26 -15.75 -2.31
C GLY A 159 -2.25 -15.67 -1.16
N GLY A 160 -1.48 -16.75 -0.98
CA GLY A 160 -0.43 -16.82 0.04
C GLY A 160 -0.90 -17.41 1.36
N LYS A 161 -0.15 -17.12 2.42
CA LYS A 161 -0.37 -17.64 3.77
C LYS A 161 -0.05 -16.58 4.81
N GLN A 162 -0.96 -16.36 5.76
CA GLN A 162 -0.64 -15.54 6.93
C GLN A 162 0.44 -16.25 7.76
N VAL A 163 1.53 -15.55 8.06
CA VAL A 163 2.68 -16.06 8.84
C VAL A 163 2.86 -15.34 10.17
N ALA A 164 2.25 -14.17 10.33
CA ALA A 164 2.06 -13.46 11.59
C ALA A 164 0.76 -12.65 11.55
N ALA A 165 0.34 -12.07 12.68
CA ALA A 165 -0.89 -11.29 12.82
C ALA A 165 -1.08 -10.25 11.70
N ASN A 166 -0.02 -9.59 11.28
CA ASN A 166 -0.03 -8.59 10.21
C ASN A 166 0.97 -8.90 9.08
N VAL A 167 1.37 -10.16 8.88
CA VAL A 167 2.32 -10.53 7.82
C VAL A 167 1.76 -11.68 6.99
N ILE A 168 1.78 -11.48 5.67
CA ILE A 168 1.38 -12.47 4.67
C ILE A 168 2.61 -12.87 3.86
N ASP A 169 2.88 -14.16 3.78
CA ASP A 169 3.81 -14.75 2.83
C ASP A 169 3.09 -14.99 1.50
N LEU A 170 3.53 -14.29 0.44
CA LEU A 170 2.93 -14.33 -0.89
C LEU A 170 3.51 -15.47 -1.75
N GLY A 171 3.62 -16.65 -1.16
CA GLY A 171 4.05 -17.88 -1.84
C GLY A 171 5.57 -18.05 -1.92
N GLY A 172 6.29 -17.61 -0.88
CA GLY A 172 7.74 -17.72 -0.74
C GLY A 172 8.53 -16.72 -1.60
N LYS A 173 7.84 -15.84 -2.35
CA LYS A 173 8.46 -14.87 -3.27
C LYS A 173 8.71 -13.51 -2.61
N ASN A 174 7.84 -13.12 -1.69
CA ASN A 174 7.89 -11.89 -0.94
C ASN A 174 6.92 -11.93 0.25
N LEU A 175 7.10 -10.97 1.15
CA LEU A 175 6.19 -10.72 2.25
C LEU A 175 5.34 -9.48 1.94
N MET A 176 4.18 -9.41 2.59
CA MET A 176 3.36 -8.21 2.71
C MET A 176 3.15 -7.92 4.18
N PHE A 177 3.41 -6.69 4.59
CA PHE A 177 3.24 -6.21 5.95
C PHE A 177 2.00 -5.31 6.01
N VAL A 178 0.96 -5.80 6.67
CA VAL A 178 -0.34 -5.12 6.77
C VAL A 178 -0.26 -4.06 7.86
N ALA A 179 -0.65 -2.83 7.53
CA ALA A 179 -0.76 -1.77 8.52
C ALA A 179 -1.87 -2.07 9.54
N LEU A 180 -1.62 -1.73 10.79
CA LEU A 180 -2.59 -1.96 11.86
C LEU A 180 -3.71 -0.91 11.76
N PRO A 181 -4.94 -1.22 12.22
CA PRO A 181 -6.02 -0.25 12.23
C PRO A 181 -5.66 1.04 12.99
N GLY A 182 -5.63 2.16 12.28
CA GLY A 182 -5.29 3.48 12.83
C GLY A 182 -3.80 3.81 12.84
N GLU A 183 -2.92 2.91 12.38
CA GLU A 183 -1.49 3.16 12.25
C GLU A 183 -1.11 3.51 10.81
N ALA A 184 -0.15 4.41 10.68
CA ALA A 184 0.34 4.87 9.37
C ALA A 184 1.29 3.88 8.70
N HIS A 185 1.88 2.94 9.44
CA HIS A 185 2.82 1.94 8.92
C HIS A 185 2.58 0.57 9.58
N PRO A 186 3.07 -0.51 8.98
CA PRO A 186 3.07 -1.81 9.64
C PRO A 186 4.00 -1.78 10.86
N ARG A 187 3.52 -2.36 11.94
CA ARG A 187 4.31 -2.54 13.16
C ARG A 187 4.81 -3.96 13.25
N ASP A 188 6.04 -4.16 13.69
CA ASP A 188 6.54 -5.50 13.95
C ASP A 188 5.87 -6.10 15.19
N MET A 189 5.18 -7.22 15.00
CA MET A 189 4.47 -7.97 16.06
C MET A 189 5.20 -9.27 16.43
N THR A 190 6.37 -9.52 15.86
CA THR A 190 7.14 -10.77 15.92
C THR A 190 8.43 -10.64 16.74
N LYS A 191 8.64 -9.51 17.42
CA LYS A 191 9.85 -9.21 18.19
C LYS A 191 11.13 -9.27 17.34
N GLY A 192 11.07 -8.77 16.11
CA GLY A 192 12.21 -8.66 15.20
C GLY A 192 12.34 -9.79 14.19
N ALA A 193 11.57 -10.89 14.32
CA ALA A 193 11.72 -12.03 13.43
C ALA A 193 11.30 -11.73 11.97
N LEU A 194 10.33 -10.85 11.81
CA LEU A 194 9.81 -10.34 10.53
C LEU A 194 9.67 -8.82 10.66
N ALA A 195 10.78 -8.11 10.84
CA ALA A 195 10.75 -6.65 10.78
C ALA A 195 10.48 -6.19 9.33
N ASP A 196 9.62 -5.18 9.14
CA ASP A 196 9.32 -4.63 7.82
C ASP A 196 10.53 -3.85 7.26
N PRO A 197 11.16 -4.29 6.16
CA PRO A 197 12.25 -3.57 5.51
C PRO A 197 11.81 -2.22 4.91
N CYS A 198 10.50 -2.03 4.72
CA CYS A 198 9.90 -0.77 4.27
C CYS A 198 9.61 0.21 5.42
N GLY A 199 10.16 -0.03 6.61
CA GLY A 199 10.20 0.98 7.67
C GLY A 199 10.92 2.27 7.24
N SER A 200 11.04 3.21 8.17
CA SER A 200 11.77 4.48 7.92
C SER A 200 13.11 4.46 8.67
N PRO A 201 14.26 4.51 7.98
CA PRO A 201 14.43 4.52 6.52
C PRO A 201 14.22 3.14 5.88
N VAL A 202 13.92 3.12 4.58
CA VAL A 202 13.85 1.87 3.80
C VAL A 202 15.21 1.19 3.80
N ALA A 203 15.24 -0.10 4.13
CA ALA A 203 16.46 -0.88 4.16
C ALA A 203 17.15 -0.91 2.79
N TYR A 204 18.48 -0.76 2.78
CA TYR A 204 19.25 -0.83 1.54
C TYR A 204 19.09 -2.20 0.86
N GLY A 205 18.97 -2.19 -0.47
CA GLY A 205 18.72 -3.38 -1.28
C GLY A 205 17.24 -3.68 -1.53
N TYR A 206 16.32 -2.87 -1.01
CA TYR A 206 14.88 -3.06 -1.18
C TYR A 206 14.24 -1.99 -2.06
N PHE A 207 13.31 -2.45 -2.91
CA PHE A 207 12.23 -1.63 -3.42
C PHE A 207 11.02 -1.82 -2.51
N CYS A 208 10.38 -0.72 -2.12
CA CYS A 208 9.25 -0.72 -1.21
C CYS A 208 8.05 -0.04 -1.84
N ALA A 209 6.96 -0.79 -2.00
CA ALA A 209 5.66 -0.25 -2.41
C ALA A 209 4.74 -0.12 -1.19
N TYR A 210 4.03 1.00 -1.09
CA TYR A 210 3.10 1.31 0.00
C TYR A 210 1.69 1.54 -0.54
N SER A 211 0.68 1.05 0.18
CA SER A 211 -0.72 1.16 -0.23
C SER A 211 -1.26 2.58 -0.20
N GLY A 212 -0.63 3.48 0.55
CA GLY A 212 -1.01 4.88 0.72
C GLY A 212 0.14 5.82 0.37
N THR A 213 -0.19 7.11 0.22
CA THR A 213 0.76 8.17 -0.09
C THR A 213 1.67 8.45 1.11
N ASN A 214 2.78 9.18 0.89
CA ASN A 214 3.73 9.56 1.93
C ASN A 214 4.29 8.35 2.72
N TRP A 215 4.56 7.24 2.03
CA TRP A 215 5.10 5.98 2.61
C TRP A 215 4.17 5.31 3.61
N HIS A 216 2.86 5.62 3.60
CA HIS A 216 1.90 5.09 4.55
C HIS A 216 1.18 3.82 4.09
N GLY A 217 0.61 3.10 5.04
CA GLY A 217 -0.27 1.96 4.84
C GLY A 217 0.46 0.63 4.80
N THR A 218 -0.16 -0.36 4.17
CA THR A 218 0.40 -1.71 3.97
C THR A 218 1.59 -1.63 3.03
N SER A 219 2.67 -2.36 3.32
CA SER A 219 3.88 -2.35 2.51
C SER A 219 4.16 -3.72 1.87
N ILE A 220 4.84 -3.69 0.72
CA ILE A 220 5.39 -4.86 0.04
C ILE A 220 6.88 -4.61 -0.21
N PRO A 221 7.77 -5.18 0.62
CA PRO A 221 9.21 -5.16 0.37
C PRO A 221 9.61 -6.14 -0.75
N MET A 222 10.46 -5.68 -1.66
CA MET A 222 10.96 -6.41 -2.81
C MET A 222 12.49 -6.36 -2.83
N TYR A 223 13.13 -7.46 -2.43
CA TYR A 223 14.60 -7.55 -2.37
C TYR A 223 15.20 -8.10 -3.67
N GLY A 224 14.81 -9.32 -4.03
CA GLY A 224 15.30 -9.98 -5.25
C GLY A 224 14.73 -9.34 -6.51
N CYS A 225 15.46 -9.42 -7.61
CA CYS A 225 14.95 -9.04 -8.92
C CYS A 225 13.81 -9.99 -9.32
N GLY A 226 12.63 -9.45 -9.57
CA GLY A 226 11.45 -10.24 -9.88
C GLY A 226 10.24 -9.39 -10.22
N ARG A 227 9.14 -10.05 -10.56
CA ARG A 227 7.85 -9.41 -10.86
C ARG A 227 6.89 -9.62 -9.70
N TYR A 228 6.46 -8.51 -9.10
CA TYR A 228 5.66 -8.45 -7.89
C TYR A 228 4.30 -7.84 -8.19
N ARG A 229 3.23 -8.44 -7.68
CA ARG A 229 1.86 -7.95 -7.91
C ARG A 229 1.55 -6.78 -6.99
N ILE A 230 0.92 -5.74 -7.52
CA ILE A 230 0.38 -4.61 -6.75
C ILE A 230 -1.14 -4.77 -6.65
N PRO A 231 -1.70 -4.94 -5.43
CA PRO A 231 -3.13 -5.17 -5.24
C PRO A 231 -3.95 -3.88 -5.12
N TRP A 232 -3.32 -2.71 -5.15
CA TRP A 232 -3.98 -1.44 -4.85
C TRP A 232 -4.45 -0.75 -6.13
N THR A 233 -5.52 0.03 -6.01
CA THR A 233 -6.11 0.78 -7.12
C THR A 233 -6.29 2.26 -6.81
N ALA A 234 -5.82 2.72 -5.65
CA ALA A 234 -5.80 4.12 -5.23
C ALA A 234 -4.38 4.68 -5.35
N ASP A 235 -4.23 5.98 -5.10
CA ASP A 235 -2.91 6.58 -4.98
C ASP A 235 -2.18 6.00 -3.76
N GLY A 236 -0.89 5.71 -3.95
CA GLY A 236 -0.01 5.25 -2.90
C GLY A 236 1.37 5.83 -3.07
N SER A 237 2.43 5.07 -2.78
CA SER A 237 3.78 5.60 -2.85
C SER A 237 4.82 4.48 -2.92
N TRP A 238 6.01 4.75 -3.46
CA TRP A 238 7.13 3.81 -3.45
C TRP A 238 8.50 4.45 -3.26
N VAL A 239 9.45 3.65 -2.75
CA VAL A 239 10.87 4.00 -2.62
C VAL A 239 11.71 2.87 -3.23
N ASP A 240 12.56 3.22 -4.18
CA ASP A 240 13.64 2.36 -4.66
C ASP A 240 14.95 2.71 -3.93
N ASN A 241 15.31 1.88 -2.95
CA ASN A 241 16.60 1.93 -2.26
C ASN A 241 17.46 0.68 -2.56
N GLN A 242 17.33 0.14 -3.77
CA GLN A 242 18.13 -0.98 -4.23
C GLN A 242 19.57 -0.54 -4.59
N THR A 243 20.38 -1.50 -5.04
CA THR A 243 21.75 -1.23 -5.50
C THR A 243 21.75 -0.33 -6.75
N THR A 244 22.69 0.62 -6.83
CA THR A 244 22.82 1.54 -7.97
C THR A 244 22.75 0.82 -9.32
N GLY A 245 21.93 1.35 -10.23
CA GLY A 245 21.75 0.82 -11.59
C GLY A 245 20.58 -0.17 -11.74
N THR A 246 19.93 -0.56 -10.63
CA THR A 246 18.59 -1.15 -10.70
C THR A 246 17.59 -0.09 -11.17
N VAL A 247 16.63 -0.49 -11.99
CA VAL A 247 15.58 0.37 -12.54
C VAL A 247 14.27 -0.38 -12.40
N ALA A 248 13.32 0.18 -11.65
CA ALA A 248 12.02 -0.43 -11.49
C ALA A 248 11.12 -0.13 -12.69
N ASN A 249 10.53 -1.18 -13.28
CA ASN A 249 9.52 -1.10 -14.32
C ASN A 249 8.11 -1.28 -13.72
N PHE A 250 7.18 -0.43 -14.14
CA PHE A 250 5.80 -0.40 -13.68
C PHE A 250 4.91 -0.86 -14.82
N LEU A 251 4.27 -2.01 -14.61
CA LEU A 251 3.60 -2.75 -15.65
C LEU A 251 2.09 -2.73 -15.45
N ASP A 252 1.37 -2.61 -16.55
CA ASP A 252 -0.09 -2.75 -16.58
C ASP A 252 -0.54 -4.22 -16.41
N ASP A 253 -1.85 -4.45 -16.46
CA ASP A 253 -2.46 -5.79 -16.36
C ASP A 253 -1.95 -6.76 -17.44
N SER A 254 -1.66 -6.24 -18.64
CA SER A 254 -1.09 -7.04 -19.74
C SER A 254 0.40 -7.34 -19.56
N GLY A 255 1.04 -6.77 -18.54
CA GLY A 255 2.46 -6.92 -18.28
C GLY A 255 3.36 -6.10 -19.19
N VAL A 256 2.84 -5.02 -19.77
CA VAL A 256 3.62 -4.06 -20.54
C VAL A 256 4.10 -2.96 -19.62
N SER A 257 5.41 -2.68 -19.63
CA SER A 257 5.98 -1.52 -18.94
C SER A 257 5.41 -0.24 -19.55
N ARG A 258 4.75 0.59 -18.74
CA ARG A 258 4.22 1.90 -19.13
C ARG A 258 5.07 3.04 -18.60
N TRP A 259 5.84 2.76 -17.56
CA TRP A 259 6.75 3.69 -16.92
C TRP A 259 7.88 2.93 -16.24
N ASN A 260 9.02 3.56 -16.10
CA ASN A 260 10.11 3.11 -15.26
C ASN A 260 10.69 4.29 -14.50
N ASP A 261 11.38 4.00 -13.41
CA ASP A 261 12.08 5.02 -12.66
C ASP A 261 13.43 5.38 -13.30
N GLY A 262 14.10 6.40 -12.76
CA GLY A 262 15.47 6.79 -13.16
C GLY A 262 16.59 5.90 -12.58
N GLY A 263 16.22 4.82 -11.88
CA GLY A 263 17.08 3.93 -11.11
C GLY A 263 17.40 4.37 -9.69
N ALA A 264 17.80 3.40 -8.86
CA ALA A 264 18.09 3.61 -7.44
C ALA A 264 19.22 4.64 -7.20
N PHE A 265 19.08 5.60 -6.29
CA PHE A 265 17.97 5.82 -5.37
C PHE A 265 16.88 6.73 -5.97
N ASN A 266 15.61 6.29 -5.89
CA ASN A 266 14.47 7.06 -6.40
C ASN A 266 13.21 6.83 -5.55
N MET A 267 12.24 7.74 -5.61
CA MET A 267 10.99 7.63 -4.87
C MET A 267 9.87 8.48 -5.48
N ASP A 268 8.62 8.13 -5.19
CA ASP A 268 7.42 8.94 -5.48
C ASP A 268 6.39 8.81 -4.35
N ASP A 269 6.15 9.91 -3.62
CA ASP A 269 5.28 9.95 -2.44
C ASP A 269 3.79 9.99 -2.77
N ASP A 270 3.43 10.09 -4.05
CA ASP A 270 2.06 10.14 -4.56
C ASP A 270 1.94 9.39 -5.90
N ALA A 271 2.24 8.09 -5.86
CA ALA A 271 2.26 7.22 -7.03
C ALA A 271 0.86 6.65 -7.34
N PRO A 272 0.36 6.77 -8.58
CA PRO A 272 -0.97 6.26 -8.95
C PRO A 272 -0.99 4.75 -9.18
N TRP A 273 -1.43 3.94 -8.20
CA TRP A 273 -1.48 2.48 -8.37
C TRP A 273 -2.60 1.98 -9.29
N TYR A 274 -3.59 2.81 -9.62
CA TYR A 274 -4.78 2.38 -10.38
C TYR A 274 -4.50 1.71 -11.74
N TRP A 275 -3.34 1.96 -12.36
CA TRP A 275 -2.94 1.34 -13.63
C TRP A 275 -1.77 0.36 -13.48
N VAL A 276 -1.12 0.32 -12.30
CA VAL A 276 0.02 -0.54 -12.03
C VAL A 276 -0.48 -1.84 -11.43
N HIS A 277 -0.39 -2.93 -12.20
CA HIS A 277 -0.75 -4.26 -11.72
C HIS A 277 0.47 -5.03 -11.22
N TRP A 278 1.65 -4.67 -11.73
CA TRP A 278 2.91 -5.30 -11.36
C TRP A 278 4.04 -4.28 -11.28
N VAL A 279 4.98 -4.54 -10.40
CA VAL A 279 6.30 -3.90 -10.39
C VAL A 279 7.34 -4.98 -10.71
N GLN A 280 8.23 -4.71 -11.64
CA GLN A 280 9.47 -5.46 -11.80
C GLN A 280 10.58 -4.56 -11.28
N ASN A 281 11.21 -4.92 -10.16
CA ASN A 281 12.19 -4.07 -9.44
C ASN A 281 13.62 -4.17 -10.04
N CYS A 282 13.65 -4.37 -11.36
CA CYS A 282 14.75 -4.58 -12.28
C CYS A 282 14.11 -4.74 -13.69
#